data_AF-A0A7C3ZT69-F1
#
_entry.id   AF-A0A7C3ZT69-F1
#
_cell.length_a   1.000
_cell.length_b   1.000
_cell.length_c   1.000
_cell.angle_alpha   90.00
_cell.angle_beta   90.00
_cell.angle_gamma   90.00
#
_symmetry.space_group_name_H-M   'P 1'
#
loop_
_entity.id
_entity.type
_entity.pdbx_description
1 polymer ?
#
loop_
_entity_poly.entity_id
_entity_poly.type
_entity_poly.pdbx_seq_one_letter_code
_entity_poly.pdbx_strand_id
1 'polypeptide(L)' 'MTVIKAQPLTADAFAPFGDVLEAVGKPDKIINNGFCGRYHDRARLDFGPDGRAGISVFKAEPRALP' A
#
# COMPACT_ATOMS: atom_id res chain seq x y z
N MET A 1 -14.89 26.11 -7.56
CA MET A 1 -14.37 24.88 -6.91
C MET A 1 -13.94 23.91 -7.99
N THR A 2 -12.77 23.30 -7.85
CA THR A 2 -12.31 22.24 -8.76
C THR A 2 -12.87 20.90 -8.29
N VAL A 3 -13.54 20.16 -9.17
CA VAL A 3 -14.05 18.82 -8.88
C VAL A 3 -12.88 17.83 -8.93
N ILE A 4 -12.64 17.10 -7.84
CA ILE A 4 -11.68 16.00 -7.79
C ILE A 4 -12.44 14.71 -8.15
N LYS A 5 -11.92 13.97 -9.13
CA LYS A 5 -12.48 12.67 -9.54
C LYS A 5 -11.58 11.56 -9.05
N ALA A 6 -12.16 10.58 -8.37
CA ALA A 6 -11.45 9.35 -8.02
C ALA A 6 -10.98 8.64 -9.29
N GLN A 7 -9.78 8.09 -9.24
CA GLN A 7 -9.17 7.29 -10.31
C GLN A 7 -8.78 5.91 -9.76
N PRO A 8 -8.66 4.88 -10.62
CA PRO A 8 -8.13 3.59 -10.20
C PRO A 8 -6.74 3.74 -9.59
N LEU A 9 -6.52 3.09 -8.44
CA LEU A 9 -5.20 3.06 -7.81
C LEU A 9 -4.31 2.08 -8.58
N THR A 10 -3.15 2.57 -9.05
CA THR A 10 -2.10 1.74 -9.67
C THR A 10 -0.75 2.19 -9.11
N ALA A 11 0.23 1.29 -9.04
CA ALA A 11 1.58 1.64 -8.58
C ALA A 11 2.18 2.79 -9.40
N ASP A 12 2.07 2.73 -10.73
CA ASP A 12 2.63 3.75 -11.63
C ASP A 12 2.01 5.15 -11.41
N ALA A 13 0.68 5.21 -11.32
CA ALA A 13 0.00 6.49 -11.10
C ALA A 13 0.23 7.04 -9.67
N PHE A 14 0.53 6.17 -8.71
CA PHE A 14 0.72 6.54 -7.31
C PHE A 14 2.18 6.81 -6.92
N ALA A 15 3.15 6.42 -7.76
CA ALA A 15 4.59 6.54 -7.50
C ALA A 15 5.06 7.92 -6.99
N PRO A 16 4.51 9.08 -7.44
CA PRO A 16 4.89 10.37 -6.89
C PRO A 16 4.49 10.60 -5.43
N PHE A 17 3.52 9.83 -4.93
CA PHE A 17 2.92 9.97 -3.60
C PHE A 17 3.37 8.88 -2.62
N GLY A 18 3.88 7.75 -3.12
CA GLY A 18 4.39 6.65 -2.33
C GLY A 18 4.22 5.31 -3.02
N ASP A 19 4.16 4.25 -2.21
CA ASP A 19 4.09 2.87 -2.67
C ASP A 19 2.68 2.28 -2.52
N VAL A 20 2.30 1.38 -3.44
CA VAL A 20 1.04 0.61 -3.35
C VAL A 20 1.33 -0.78 -2.79
N LEU A 21 0.75 -1.09 -1.63
CA LEU A 21 0.88 -2.40 -1.00
C LEU A 21 -0.15 -3.37 -1.61
N GLU A 22 0.29 -4.17 -2.57
CA GLU A 22 -0.55 -5.19 -3.20
C GLU A 22 0.17 -6.52 -3.46
N ALA A 23 -0.61 -7.58 -3.62
CA ALA A 23 -0.18 -8.94 -3.94
C ALA A 23 -0.69 -9.36 -5.33
N VAL A 24 -0.47 -8.51 -6.33
CA VAL A 24 -0.91 -8.71 -7.72
C VAL A 24 0.30 -8.97 -8.63
N GLY A 25 0.11 -9.80 -9.66
CA GLY A 25 1.16 -10.15 -10.62
C GLY A 25 2.04 -11.31 -10.17
N LYS A 26 3.25 -11.40 -10.72
CA LYS A 26 4.20 -12.46 -10.38
C LYS A 26 4.85 -12.13 -9.03
N PRO A 27 4.85 -13.05 -8.04
CA PRO A 27 5.55 -12.83 -6.79
C PRO A 27 7.06 -12.82 -7.03
N ASP A 28 7.79 -12.07 -6.20
CA ASP A 28 9.26 -11.98 -6.28
C ASP A 28 9.90 -13.33 -5.94
N LYS A 29 9.28 -14.09 -5.03
CA LYS A 29 9.71 -15.43 -4.64
C LYS A 29 8.52 -16.35 -4.45
N ILE A 30 8.71 -17.62 -4.81
CA ILE A 30 7.82 -18.71 -4.40
C ILE A 30 8.46 -19.41 -3.20
N ILE A 31 7.71 -19.55 -2.11
CA ILE A 31 8.15 -20.17 -0.85
C ILE A 31 7.15 -21.26 -0.41
N ASN A 32 7.45 -21.93 0.70
CA ASN A 32 6.62 -23.00 1.27
C ASN A 32 6.29 -24.10 0.25
N ASN A 33 7.30 -24.68 -0.39
CA ASN A 33 7.14 -25.76 -1.38
C ASN A 33 6.14 -25.45 -2.52
N GLY A 34 6.06 -24.19 -2.96
CA GLY A 34 5.17 -23.80 -4.06
C GLY A 34 3.86 -23.17 -3.61
N PHE A 35 3.54 -23.18 -2.32
CA PHE A 35 2.21 -22.78 -1.83
C PHE A 35 2.08 -21.31 -1.43
N CYS A 36 3.15 -20.51 -1.48
CA CYS A 36 3.07 -19.11 -1.12
C CYS A 36 3.93 -18.22 -2.01
N GLY A 37 3.31 -17.22 -2.63
CA GLY A 37 4.01 -16.13 -3.30
C GLY A 37 4.40 -15.04 -2.30
N ARG A 38 5.68 -14.72 -2.21
CA ARG A 38 6.19 -13.59 -1.43
C ARG A 38 6.34 -12.38 -2.36
N TYR A 39 5.54 -11.35 -2.09
CA TYR A 39 5.62 -10.02 -2.70
C TYR A 39 6.51 -9.16 -1.80
N HIS A 40 7.80 -9.14 -2.12
CA HIS A 40 8.82 -8.59 -1.25
C HIS A 40 8.90 -7.07 -1.38
N ASP A 41 9.11 -6.40 -0.25
CA ASP A 41 9.57 -5.01 -0.19
C ASP A 41 8.64 -4.03 -0.96
N ARG A 42 7.33 -4.20 -0.77
CA ARG A 42 6.29 -3.42 -1.46
C ARG A 42 6.16 -1.98 -0.96
N ALA A 43 6.85 -1.60 0.11
CA ALA A 43 6.88 -0.23 0.58
C ALA A 43 8.16 0.05 1.36
N ARG A 44 8.74 1.23 1.15
CA ARG A 44 9.83 1.72 1.99
C ARG A 44 9.24 2.30 3.28
N LEU A 45 9.68 1.75 4.42
CA LEU A 45 9.30 2.30 5.72
C LEU A 45 10.31 3.37 6.14
N ASP A 46 9.83 4.59 6.39
CA ASP A 46 10.61 5.70 6.93
C ASP A 46 9.85 6.30 8.12
N PHE A 47 10.51 6.38 9.27
CA PHE A 47 9.94 6.90 10.51
C PHE A 47 10.68 8.14 11.02
N GLY A 48 11.69 8.63 10.28
CA GLY A 48 12.59 9.70 10.74
C GLY A 48 13.57 9.26 11.84
N PRO A 49 14.46 10.17 12.31
CA PRO A 49 15.59 9.83 13.18
C PRO A 49 15.21 9.19 14.52
N ASP A 50 14.16 9.70 15.16
CA ASP A 50 13.68 9.23 16.48
C ASP A 50 12.40 8.39 16.37
N GLY A 51 12.04 8.00 15.15
CA GLY A 51 10.81 7.28 14.86
C GLY A 51 10.83 5.84 15.35
N ARG A 52 9.73 5.42 15.97
CA ARG A 52 9.49 4.02 16.32
C ARG A 52 8.38 3.44 15.46
N ALA A 53 8.65 2.31 14.81
CA ALA A 53 7.64 1.55 14.09
C ALA A 53 6.54 1.06 15.06
N GLY A 54 5.28 1.21 14.64
CA GLY A 54 4.11 0.75 15.37
C GLY A 54 3.04 0.22 14.42
N ILE A 55 2.22 -0.69 14.93
CA ILE A 55 1.05 -1.21 14.21
C ILE A 55 -0.16 -0.88 15.05
N SER A 56 -1.19 -0.32 14.42
CA SER A 56 -2.46 0.05 15.05
C SER A 56 -3.60 -0.32 14.12
N VAL A 57 -4.78 -0.56 14.68
CA VAL A 57 -6.00 -0.86 13.93
C VAL A 57 -6.96 0.31 14.09
N PHE A 58 -7.48 0.81 12.97
CA PHE A 58 -8.46 1.90 12.96
C PHE A 58 -9.84 1.36 12.57
N LYS A 59 -10.87 1.76 13.32
CA LYS A 59 -12.27 1.48 13.02
C LYS A 59 -12.98 2.81 12.75
N ALA A 60 -13.25 3.09 11.49
CA ALA A 60 -13.85 4.34 11.06
C ALA A 60 -15.34 4.19 10.72
N GLU A 61 -16.09 5.29 10.81
CA GLU A 61 -17.46 5.40 10.33
C GLU A 61 -17.48 5.95 8.89
N PRO A 62 -18.31 5.39 7.97
CA PRO A 62 -18.44 5.92 6.62
C PRO A 62 -19.00 7.34 6.59
N ARG A 63 -18.57 8.14 5.61
CA ARG A 63 -19.10 9.48 5.33
C ARG A 63 -19.70 9.53 3.93
N ALA A 64 -20.78 10.29 3.76
CA ALA A 64 -21.32 10.57 2.44
C ALA A 64 -20.40 11.54 1.69
N LEU A 65 -20.31 11.38 0.37
CA LEU A 65 -19.60 12.33 -0.48
C LEU A 65 -20.39 13.66 -0.62
N PRO A 66 -19.72 14.79 -0.91
CA PRO A 66 -18.28 14.93 -1.13
C PRO A 66 -17.45 14.67 0.13
#